data_AF-A0A1G0Y6W5-F1
#
_entry.id   AF-A0A1G0Y6W5-F1
#
_cell.length_a   1.000
_cell.length_b   1.000
_cell.length_c   1.000
_cell.angle_alpha   90.00
_cell.angle_beta   90.00
_cell.angle_gamma   90.00
#
_symmetry.space_group_name_H-M   'P 1'
#
loop_
_entity.id
_entity.type
_entity.pdbx_description
1 polymer ?
#
loop_
_entity_poly.entity_id
_entity_poly.type
_entity_poly.pdbx_seq_one_letter_code
_entity_poly.pdbx_strand_id
1 'polypeptide(L)' 'MFVIDPEGLLVYKGAIDDKPSFDAETVKTATNYVELALDAAMAGKPVATPETQAYGCSVKY' A
#
# COMPACT_ATOMS: atom_id res chain seq x y z
N MET A 1 5.37 1.71 1.52
CA MET A 1 4.52 1.17 2.60
C MET A 1 4.78 -0.30 2.77
N PHE A 2 4.66 -0.77 4.01
CA PHE A 2 4.79 -2.16 4.40
C PHE A 2 3.60 -2.49 5.32
N VAL A 3 2.91 -3.61 5.08
CA VAL A 3 1.86 -4.14 5.98
C VAL A 3 2.30 -5.51 6.46
N ILE A 4 2.26 -5.69 7.78
CA ILE A 4 2.70 -6.90 8.47
C ILE A 4 1.50 -7.45 9.24
N ASP A 5 1.26 -8.75 9.14
CA ASP A 5 0.17 -9.42 9.86
C ASP A 5 0.53 -9.69 11.34
N PRO A 6 -0.43 -10.15 12.18
CA PRO A 6 -0.18 -10.45 13.59
C PRO A 6 0.89 -11.52 13.84
N GLU A 7 1.11 -12.41 12.88
CA GLU A 7 2.15 -13.45 12.90
C GLU A 7 3.54 -12.89 12.56
N GLY A 8 3.62 -11.62 12.17
CA GLY A 8 4.88 -10.95 11.82
C GLY A 8 5.31 -11.15 10.38
N LEU A 9 4.42 -11.65 9.50
CA LEU A 9 4.70 -11.85 8.08
C LEU A 9 4.39 -10.58 7.28
N LEU A 10 5.28 -10.26 6.34
CA LEU A 10 5.07 -9.17 5.40
C LEU A 10 4.03 -9.57 4.35
N VAL A 11 2.84 -8.96 4.41
CA VAL A 11 1.72 -9.25 3.51
C VAL A 11 1.55 -8.24 2.38
N TYR A 12 2.15 -7.05 2.52
CA TYR A 12 2.18 -6.05 1.45
C TYR A 12 3.45 -5.19 1.50
N LYS A 13 4.05 -4.89 0.34
CA LYS A 13 5.10 -3.88 0.17
C LYS A 13 4.91 -3.06 -1.10
N GLY A 14 4.95 -1.73 -1.01
CA GLY A 14 4.90 -0.89 -2.21
C GLY A 14 4.39 0.53 -2.01
N ALA A 15 3.73 1.08 -3.03
CA ALA A 15 3.10 2.39 -3.00
C ALA A 15 1.96 2.47 -1.99
N ILE A 16 1.54 3.70 -1.66
CA ILE A 16 0.31 3.94 -0.88
C ILE A 16 -0.91 3.67 -1.78
N ASP A 17 -0.89 4.21 -3.00
CA ASP A 17 -1.96 4.16 -3.98
C ASP A 17 -1.43 4.04 -5.42
N ASP A 18 -2.32 4.07 -6.40
CA ASP A 18 -2.00 3.98 -7.84
C ASP A 18 -1.69 5.32 -8.53
N LYS A 19 -1.67 6.45 -7.81
CA LYS A 19 -1.44 7.80 -8.37
C LYS A 19 -0.13 8.38 -7.84
N PRO A 20 0.98 8.32 -8.60
CA PRO A 20 2.25 8.92 -8.21
C PRO A 20 2.23 10.45 -8.41
N SER A 21 1.48 11.16 -7.59
CA SER A 21 1.25 12.61 -7.69
C SER A 21 1.35 13.29 -6.32
N PHE A 22 1.72 14.57 -6.32
CA PHE A 22 1.70 15.44 -5.14
C PHE A 22 0.40 16.23 -5.03
N ASP A 23 -0.45 16.20 -6.06
CA ASP A 23 -1.71 16.94 -6.09
C ASP A 23 -2.78 16.24 -5.27
N ALA A 24 -3.32 16.93 -4.27
CA ALA A 24 -4.36 16.42 -3.38
C ALA A 24 -5.64 15.98 -4.13
N GLU A 25 -5.94 16.59 -5.28
CA GLU A 25 -7.11 16.22 -6.08
C GLU A 25 -7.01 14.80 -6.64
N THR A 26 -5.79 14.32 -6.88
CA THR A 26 -5.57 12.98 -7.45
C THR A 26 -5.97 11.86 -6.48
N VAL A 27 -5.87 12.10 -5.17
CA VAL A 27 -6.24 11.16 -4.09
C VAL A 27 -7.71 10.75 -4.18
N LYS A 28 -8.60 11.66 -4.62
CA LYS A 28 -10.05 11.40 -4.72
C LYS A 28 -10.40 10.26 -5.68
N THR A 29 -9.50 9.96 -6.62
CA THR A 29 -9.68 8.92 -7.64
C THR A 29 -8.64 7.82 -7.54
N ALA A 30 -7.81 7.86 -6.49
CA ALA A 30 -6.72 6.92 -6.32
C ALA A 30 -7.22 5.63 -5.69
N THR A 31 -6.71 4.50 -6.17
CA THR A 31 -6.94 3.20 -5.54
C THR A 31 -5.93 3.04 -4.41
N ASN A 32 -6.40 3.07 -3.15
CA ASN A 32 -5.54 2.90 -1.99
C ASN A 32 -5.18 1.42 -1.78
N TYR A 33 -3.93 1.06 -2.09
CA TYR A 33 -3.46 -0.31 -1.95
C TYR A 33 -3.27 -0.75 -0.50
N VAL A 34 -2.93 0.19 0.39
CA VAL A 34 -2.71 -0.10 1.81
C VAL A 34 -4.02 -0.43 2.51
N GLU A 35 -5.07 0.32 2.22
CA GLU A 35 -6.41 0.07 2.72
C GLU A 35 -6.94 -1.29 2.24
N LEU A 36 -6.81 -1.58 0.94
CA LEU A 36 -7.16 -2.89 0.38
C LEU A 36 -6.37 -4.05 1.02
N ALA A 37 -5.07 -3.87 1.27
CA ALA A 37 -4.24 -4.87 1.93
C ALA A 37 -4.66 -5.09 3.40
N LEU A 38 -4.97 -4.00 4.12
CA LEU A 38 -5.41 -4.07 5.51
C LEU A 38 -6.78 -4.75 5.63
N ASP A 39 -7.73 -4.39 4.76
CA ASP A 39 -9.07 -5.01 4.72
C ASP A 39 -8.98 -6.51 4.42
N ALA A 40 -8.15 -6.91 3.46
CA ALA A 40 -7.93 -8.32 3.16
C ALA A 40 -7.32 -9.06 4.37
N ALA A 41 -6.27 -8.50 4.97
CA ALA A 41 -5.59 -9.09 6.12
C ALA A 41 -6.52 -9.23 7.33
N MET A 42 -7.29 -8.17 7.68
CA MET A 42 -8.26 -8.21 8.77
C MET A 42 -9.40 -9.21 8.52
N ALA A 43 -9.77 -9.42 7.26
CA ALA A 43 -10.75 -10.43 6.87
C ALA A 43 -10.18 -11.85 6.80
N GLY A 44 -8.90 -12.06 7.12
CA GLY A 44 -8.21 -13.35 6.99
C GLY A 44 -8.09 -13.83 5.54
N LYS A 45 -8.14 -12.91 4.58
CA LYS A 45 -8.04 -13.17 3.14
C LYS A 45 -6.64 -12.85 2.64
N PRO A 46 -6.18 -13.53 1.57
CA PRO A 46 -4.92 -13.15 0.92
C PRO A 46 -5.02 -11.76 0.29
N VAL A 47 -3.96 -10.97 0.43
CA VAL A 47 -3.82 -9.67 -0.24
C VAL A 47 -3.66 -9.91 -1.75
N ALA A 48 -4.58 -9.36 -2.56
CA ALA A 48 -4.61 -9.59 -4.00
C ALA A 48 -3.40 -9.00 -4.74
N THR A 49 -2.89 -7.85 -4.27
CA THR A 49 -1.74 -7.15 -4.85
C THR A 49 -0.67 -6.98 -3.77
N PRO A 50 0.12 -8.02 -3.46
CA PRO A 50 1.07 -7.99 -2.33
C PRO A 50 2.31 -7.11 -2.60
N GLU A 51 2.58 -6.74 -3.85
CA GLU A 51 3.70 -5.89 -4.21
C GLU A 51 3.31 -4.86 -5.28
N THR A 52 3.72 -3.60 -5.06
CA THR A 52 3.60 -2.52 -6.05
C THR A 52 4.87 -1.67 -6.07
N GLN A 53 5.09 -0.95 -7.17
CA GLN A 53 6.23 -0.04 -7.26
C GLN A 53 6.01 1.18 -6.35
N ALA A 54 6.83 1.32 -5.31
CA ALA A 54 6.81 2.51 -4.46
C ALA A 54 7.26 3.75 -5.24
N TYR A 55 6.65 4.89 -4.93
CA TYR A 55 7.01 6.20 -5.46
C TYR A 55 7.32 7.18 -4.31
N GLY A 56 8.08 8.23 -4.61
CA GLY A 56 8.45 9.27 -3.66
C GLY A 56 9.92 9.68 -3.79
N CYS A 57 10.31 10.71 -3.04
CA CYS A 57 11.71 11.09 -2.92
C CYS A 57 12.53 9.96 -2.28
N SER A 58 13.77 9.79 -2.74
CA SER A 58 14.70 8.87 -2.08
C SER A 58 14.99 9.30 -0.64
N VAL A 59 15.19 8.32 0.23
CA VAL A 59 15.66 8.54 1.60
C VAL A 59 17.01 9.26 1.56
N LYS A 60 17.16 10.33 2.36
CA LYS A 60 18.43 11.03 2.55
C LYS A 60 19.09 10.46 3.80
N TYR A 61 20.27 9.89 3.63
CA TYR A 61 21.11 9.34 4.70
C TYR A 61 22.14 10.36 5.15
#